data_AF-A0A383EBF6-F1
#
_entry.id   AF-A0A383EBF6-F1
#
_cell.length_a   1.000
_cell.length_b   1.000
_cell.length_c   1.000
_cell.angle_alpha   90.00
_cell.angle_beta   90.00
_cell.angle_gamma   90.00
#
_symmetry.space_group_name_H-M   'P 1'
#
loop_
_entity.id
_entity.type
_entity.pdbx_description
1 polymer ?
#
loop_
_entity_poly.entity_id
_entity_poly.type
_entity_poly.pdbx_seq_one_letter_code
_entity_poly.pdbx_strand_id
1 'polypeptide(L)' 'GAFLPYSSGWLYHADLGWLYAQPDGNDGLWLWMEGKGWLWTNPATYPYLFRHEGSTWLYFLKRKDGRAHFYNQATGNVE' A
#
# COMPACT_ATOMS: atom_id res chain seq x y z
N GLY A 1 -8.87 -7.67 0.16
CA GLY A 1 -9.74 -6.63 -0.43
C GLY A 1 -10.13 -7.01 -1.83
N ALA A 2 -11.09 -6.32 -2.42
CA ALA A 2 -11.39 -6.45 -3.85
C ALA A 2 -10.49 -5.50 -4.65
N PHE A 3 -9.95 -5.96 -5.78
CA PHE A 3 -9.16 -5.15 -6.69
C PHE A 3 -9.46 -5.46 -8.15
N LEU A 4 -9.23 -4.49 -9.01
CA LEU A 4 -9.40 -4.59 -10.47
C LEU A 4 -8.05 -4.34 -11.15
N PRO A 5 -7.36 -5.37 -11.66
CA PRO A 5 -6.07 -5.22 -12.34
C PRO A 5 -6.21 -4.80 -13.80
N TYR A 6 -5.18 -4.14 -14.32
CA TYR A 6 -5.05 -3.74 -15.73
C TYR A 6 -3.73 -4.26 -16.31
N SER A 7 -3.68 -4.48 -17.63
CA SER A 7 -2.50 -5.00 -18.32
C SER A 7 -1.27 -4.06 -18.27
N SER A 8 -1.47 -2.79 -17.89
CA SER A 8 -0.41 -1.80 -17.72
C SER A 8 0.37 -1.93 -16.41
N GLY A 9 0.01 -2.87 -15.52
CA GLY A 9 0.57 -2.98 -14.17
C GLY A 9 -0.16 -2.13 -13.13
N TRP A 10 -1.06 -1.24 -13.56
CA TRP A 10 -1.97 -0.54 -12.67
C TRP A 10 -3.09 -1.45 -12.18
N LEU A 11 -3.58 -1.17 -10.98
CA LEU A 11 -4.79 -1.76 -10.42
C LEU A 11 -5.56 -0.74 -9.59
N TYR A 12 -6.87 -0.92 -9.49
CA TYR A 12 -7.71 -0.18 -8.56
C TYR A 12 -8.11 -1.09 -7.40
N HIS A 13 -7.64 -0.79 -6.19
CA HIS A 13 -8.03 -1.50 -4.97
C HIS A 13 -9.18 -0.76 -4.29
N ALA A 14 -10.23 -1.47 -3.90
CA ALA A 14 -11.45 -0.87 -3.33
C ALA A 14 -11.16 0.02 -2.11
N ASP A 15 -10.19 -0.38 -1.28
CA ASP A 15 -9.83 0.36 -0.07
C ASP A 15 -8.68 1.35 -0.25
N LEU A 16 -7.72 1.06 -1.13
CA LEU A 16 -6.45 1.79 -1.24
C LEU A 16 -6.43 2.77 -2.42
N GLY A 17 -7.36 2.61 -3.38
CA GLY A 17 -7.40 3.41 -4.60
C GLY A 17 -6.46 2.89 -5.69
N TRP A 18 -5.94 3.80 -6.50
CA TRP A 18 -5.03 3.48 -7.60
C TRP A 18 -3.65 3.09 -7.10
N LEU A 19 -3.16 1.97 -7.60
CA LEU A 19 -1.85 1.42 -7.29
C LEU A 19 -1.17 0.94 -8.56
N TYR A 20 0.14 1.13 -8.67
CA TYR A 20 0.95 0.41 -9.64
C TYR A 20 1.65 -0.75 -8.93
N ALA A 21 1.51 -1.96 -9.46
CA ALA A 21 1.98 -3.17 -8.82
C ALA A 21 3.21 -3.74 -9.56
N GLN A 22 4.25 -4.05 -8.80
CA GLN A 22 5.49 -4.65 -9.28
C GLN A 22 5.91 -5.79 -8.34
N PRO A 23 5.88 -7.05 -8.78
CA PRO A 23 6.39 -8.17 -7.99
C PRO A 23 7.85 -7.95 -7.60
N ASP A 24 8.23 -8.36 -6.39
CA ASP A 24 9.62 -8.28 -5.93
C ASP A 24 10.51 -9.44 -6.44
N GLY A 25 9.91 -10.41 -7.15
CA GLY A 25 10.58 -11.60 -7.66
C GLY A 25 10.51 -12.81 -6.71
N ASN A 26 9.90 -12.67 -5.54
CA ASN A 26 9.66 -13.74 -4.58
C ASN A 26 8.16 -13.80 -4.20
N ASP A 27 7.84 -13.62 -2.92
CA ASP A 27 6.48 -13.67 -2.37
C ASP A 27 5.91 -12.28 -2.04
N GLY A 28 6.66 -11.21 -2.35
CA GLY A 28 6.27 -9.83 -2.05
C GLY A 28 5.87 -9.02 -3.27
N LEU A 29 5.28 -7.86 -2.98
CA LEU A 29 4.72 -6.96 -3.97
C LEU A 29 5.05 -5.52 -3.59
N TRP A 30 5.72 -4.82 -4.51
CA TRP A 30 5.83 -3.37 -4.47
C TRP A 30 4.57 -2.74 -5.07
N LEU A 31 4.01 -1.78 -4.35
CA LEU A 31 2.84 -1.01 -4.68
C LEU A 31 3.23 0.47 -4.67
N TRP A 32 3.24 1.11 -5.82
CA TRP A 32 3.35 2.56 -5.87
C TRP A 32 1.98 3.19 -5.63
N MET A 33 1.92 4.13 -4.70
CA MET A 33 0.72 4.91 -4.38
C MET A 33 1.02 6.40 -4.45
N GLU A 34 0.16 7.15 -5.12
CA GLU A 34 0.26 8.61 -5.17
C GLU A 34 0.26 9.20 -3.75
N GLY A 35 1.24 10.07 -3.47
CA GLY A 35 1.41 10.70 -2.16
C GLY A 35 2.07 9.83 -1.08
N LYS A 36 2.29 8.53 -1.33
CA LYS A 36 3.01 7.64 -0.38
C LYS A 36 4.26 6.98 -0.94
N GLY A 37 4.45 6.97 -2.26
CA GLY A 37 5.63 6.39 -2.89
C GLY A 37 5.54 4.87 -2.98
N TRP A 38 6.68 4.19 -2.87
CA TRP A 38 6.76 2.74 -2.98
C TRP A 38 6.51 2.06 -1.65
N LEU A 39 5.51 1.18 -1.63
CA LEU A 39 5.09 0.41 -0.48
C LEU A 39 5.30 -1.08 -0.76
N TRP A 40 6.01 -1.81 0.10
CA TRP A 40 6.17 -3.25 -0.02
C TRP A 40 5.24 -3.98 0.95
N THR A 41 4.66 -5.09 0.51
CA THR A 41 3.90 -6.01 1.37
C THR A 41 3.92 -7.42 0.79
N ASN A 42 3.56 -8.40 1.61
CA ASN A 42 3.35 -9.77 1.19
C ASN A 42 2.15 -10.38 1.96
N PRO A 43 1.68 -11.59 1.60
CA PRO A 43 0.55 -12.22 2.30
C PRO A 43 0.75 -12.39 3.81
N ALA A 44 1.99 -12.50 4.28
CA ALA A 44 2.32 -12.66 5.71
C ALA A 44 2.33 -11.34 6.49
N THR A 45 2.55 -10.21 5.82
CA THR A 45 2.69 -8.89 6.45
C THR A 45 1.48 -7.99 6.26
N TYR A 46 0.69 -8.18 5.21
CA TYR A 46 -0.53 -7.39 5.01
C TYR A 46 -1.46 -7.50 6.24
N PRO A 47 -2.00 -6.39 6.78
CA PRO A 47 -2.12 -5.05 6.19
C PRO A 47 -0.99 -4.06 6.53
N TYR A 48 0.19 -4.53 6.97
CA TYR A 48 1.38 -3.70 7.05
C TYR A 48 2.03 -3.51 5.67
N LEU A 49 2.48 -2.29 5.41
CA LEU A 49 3.06 -1.81 4.17
C LEU A 49 4.37 -1.10 4.51
N PHE A 50 5.51 -1.62 4.05
CA PHE A 50 6.81 -0.97 4.26
C PHE A 50 6.98 0.14 3.22
N ARG A 51 7.03 1.39 3.68
CA ARG A 51 7.33 2.54 2.82
C ARG A 51 8.84 2.64 2.62
N HIS A 52 9.25 2.54 1.36
CA HIS A 52 10.64 2.71 0.94
C HIS A 52 11.15 4.10 1.32
N GLU A 53 10.37 5.14 1.05
CA GLU A 53 10.69 6.51 1.45
C GLU A 53 10.64 6.66 2.98
N GLY A 54 11.83 6.81 3.58
CA GLY A 54 11.99 6.97 5.02
C GLY A 54 11.99 5.66 5.82
N SER A 55 12.03 4.50 5.14
CA SER A 55 12.20 3.18 5.74
C SER A 55 11.29 2.93 6.95
N THR A 56 9.99 3.10 6.77
CA THR A 56 9.00 3.01 7.86
C THR A 56 7.85 2.09 7.51
N TRP A 57 7.25 1.48 8.52
CA TRP A 57 6.03 0.68 8.36
C TRP A 57 4.80 1.55 8.51
N LEU A 58 3.89 1.40 7.55
CA LEU A 58 2.54 1.91 7.59
C LEU A 58 1.59 0.73 7.85
N TYR A 59 0.61 0.90 8.74
CA TYR A 59 -0.46 -0.08 8.93
C TYR A 59 -1.74 0.47 8.32
N PHE A 60 -2.31 -0.21 7.32
CA PHE A 60 -3.58 0.20 6.73
C PHE A 60 -4.73 -0.01 7.73
N LEU A 61 -5.42 1.08 8.08
CA LEU A 61 -6.51 1.07 9.07
C LEU A 61 -7.86 0.81 8.41
N LYS A 62 -8.24 1.71 7.48
CA LYS A 62 -9.52 1.66 6.78
C LYS A 62 -9.56 2.73 5.69
N ARG A 63 -10.55 2.59 4.80
CA ARG A 63 -11.00 3.69 3.96
C ARG A 63 -12.07 4.50 4.70
N LYS A 64 -11.94 5.83 4.72
CA LYS A 64 -12.95 6.76 5.23
C LYS A 64 -12.96 8.02 4.37
N ASP A 65 -14.14 8.55 4.08
CA ASP A 65 -14.32 9.79 3.31
C ASP A 65 -13.56 9.78 1.96
N GLY A 66 -13.56 8.62 1.30
CA GLY A 66 -12.90 8.42 0.00
C GLY A 66 -11.39 8.21 0.05
N ARG A 67 -10.75 8.24 1.24
CA ARG A 67 -9.29 8.14 1.41
C ARG A 67 -8.90 6.95 2.30
N ALA A 68 -7.76 6.35 1.99
CA ALA A 68 -7.16 5.32 2.81
C ALA A 68 -6.39 5.97 3.97
N HIS A 69 -6.60 5.47 5.18
CA HIS A 69 -5.90 5.93 6.39
C HIS A 69 -4.90 4.91 6.87
N PHE A 70 -3.74 5.40 7.31
CA PHE A 70 -2.61 4.56 7.72
C PHE A 70 -2.05 5.05 9.04
N TYR A 71 -1.74 4.13 9.94
CA TYR A 71 -0.93 4.44 11.10
C TYR A 71 0.55 4.38 10.72
N ASN A 72 1.29 5.45 10.97
CA ASN A 72 2.71 5.57 10.65
C ASN A 72 3.56 5.27 11.89
N GLN A 73 4.34 4.18 11.86
CA GLN A 73 5.13 3.75 13.01
C GLN A 73 6.26 4.71 13.40
N ALA A 74 6.83 5.46 12.45
CA ALA A 74 7.89 6.42 12.77
C ALA A 74 7.37 7.63 13.53
N THR A 75 6.11 8.03 13.32
CA THR A 75 5.55 9.26 13.92
C THR A 75 4.51 8.99 15.01
N GLY A 76 3.93 7.79 15.05
CA GLY A 76 2.80 7.47 15.93
C GLY A 76 1.47 8.13 15.51
N ASN A 77 1.40 8.73 14.32
CA ASN A 77 0.22 9.46 13.85
C ASN A 77 -0.54 8.68 12.77
N VAL A 78 -1.79 9.09 12.54
CA VAL A 78 -2.61 8.63 11.40
C VAL A 78 -2.45 9.60 10.24
N GLU A 79 -2.09 9.07 9.07
CA GLU A 79 -1.93 9.77 7.78
C GLU A 79 -2.83 9.20 6.68
#